data_AF-A0A7V3PMH4-F1
#
_entry.id   AF-A0A7V3PMH4-F1
#
_cell.length_a   1.000
_cell.length_b   1.000
_cell.length_c   1.000
_cell.angle_alpha   90.00
_cell.angle_beta   90.00
_cell.angle_gamma   90.00
#
_symmetry.space_group_name_H-M   'P 1'
#
loop_
_entity.id
_entity.type
_entity.pdbx_description
1 polymer ?
#
loop_
_entity_poly.entity_id
_entity_poly.type
_entity_poly.pdbx_seq_one_letter_code
_entity_poly.pdbx_strand_id
1 'polypeptide(L)'
;GFLDEMDYWAGTFGLIVFALMETILFMWVFGADKAFEEMNSGGDIRIPSIFKYIMKYITPLILLIIMIWWLVNDAIPILLLKGVSEEKVPYIWGARIMMLIILGLILFMIHIAWKNKELNKVEEVK
;
A
#
# COMPACT_ATOMS: atom_id res chain seq x y z
N GLY A 1 19.40 10.07 0.36
CA GLY A 1 19.16 11.50 0.66
C GLY A 1 17.77 11.65 1.26
N PHE A 2 17.27 12.86 1.48
CA PHE A 2 15.94 13.06 2.08
C PHE A 2 14.81 12.51 1.20
N LEU A 3 14.77 12.92 -0.07
CA LEU A 3 13.74 12.46 -1.01
C LEU A 3 13.87 10.97 -1.33
N ASP A 4 15.09 10.44 -1.45
CA ASP A 4 15.31 9.01 -1.71
C ASP A 4 14.71 8.12 -0.61
N GLU A 5 14.77 8.55 0.66
CA GLU A 5 14.15 7.80 1.76
C GLU A 5 12.62 7.77 1.59
N MET A 6 12.01 8.90 1.26
CA MET A 6 10.56 8.98 1.04
C MET A 6 10.12 8.15 -0.17
N ASP A 7 10.83 8.27 -1.28
CA ASP A 7 10.55 7.53 -2.52
C ASP A 7 10.68 6.02 -2.31
N TYR A 8 11.72 5.59 -1.58
CA TYR A 8 11.91 4.19 -1.28
C TYR A 8 10.74 3.61 -0.47
N TRP A 9 10.32 4.26 0.61
CA TRP A 9 9.25 3.74 1.47
C TRP A 9 7.87 3.85 0.83
N ALA A 10 7.56 4.93 0.12
CA ALA A 10 6.23 5.16 -0.43
C ALA A 10 6.07 4.63 -1.87
N GLY A 11 7.00 4.97 -2.75
CA GLY A 11 6.91 4.71 -4.20
C GLY A 11 7.51 3.39 -4.66
N THR A 12 8.47 2.84 -3.91
CA THR A 12 9.17 1.60 -4.27
C THR A 12 8.72 0.41 -3.43
N PHE A 13 9.17 0.32 -2.17
CA PHE A 13 8.87 -0.83 -1.31
C PHE A 13 7.41 -0.86 -0.87
N GLY A 14 6.87 0.28 -0.42
CA GLY A 14 5.48 0.39 0.03
C GLY A 14 4.47 0.08 -1.07
N LEU A 15 4.75 0.51 -2.31
CA LEU A 15 3.90 0.23 -3.46
C LEU A 15 3.71 -1.28 -3.70
N ILE A 16 4.79 -2.06 -3.61
CA ILE A 16 4.72 -3.52 -3.78
C ILE A 16 3.94 -4.18 -2.65
N VAL A 17 4.21 -3.77 -1.40
CA VAL A 17 3.48 -4.28 -0.23
C VAL A 17 1.98 -4.01 -0.37
N PHE A 18 1.62 -2.80 -0.81
CA PHE A 18 0.24 -2.41 -1.02
C PHE A 18 -0.41 -3.19 -2.16
N ALA A 19 0.25 -3.31 -3.31
CA ALA A 19 -0.24 -4.09 -4.45
C ALA A 19 -0.45 -5.57 -4.09
N LEU A 20 0.45 -6.18 -3.29
CA LEU A 20 0.28 -7.55 -2.81
C LEU A 20 -0.93 -7.66 -1.88
N MET A 21 -1.06 -6.73 -0.93
CA MET A 21 -2.19 -6.70 -0.01
C MET A 21 -3.51 -6.54 -0.76
N GLU A 22 -3.61 -5.58 -1.68
CA GLU A 22 -4.79 -5.38 -2.51
C GLU A 22 -5.10 -6.60 -3.37
N THR A 23 -4.08 -7.23 -3.98
CA THR A 23 -4.28 -8.45 -4.77
C THR A 23 -4.84 -9.59 -3.93
N ILE A 24 -4.33 -9.78 -2.71
CA ILE A 24 -4.84 -10.80 -1.77
C ILE A 24 -6.29 -10.48 -1.36
N LEU A 25 -6.56 -9.22 -0.99
CA LEU A 25 -7.90 -8.78 -0.60
C LEU A 25 -8.89 -8.97 -1.76
N PHE A 26 -8.51 -8.59 -2.97
CA PHE A 26 -9.39 -8.62 -4.13
C PHE A 26 -9.59 -10.03 -4.68
N MET A 27 -8.51 -10.80 -4.88
CA MET A 27 -8.62 -12.11 -5.54
C MET A 27 -8.97 -13.24 -4.56
N TRP A 28 -8.60 -13.15 -3.28
CA TRP A 28 -8.81 -14.23 -2.31
C TRP A 28 -9.88 -13.90 -1.28
N VAL A 29 -9.88 -12.69 -0.69
CA VAL A 29 -10.86 -12.32 0.34
C VAL A 29 -12.22 -11.96 -0.26
N PHE A 30 -12.26 -11.11 -1.29
CA PHE A 30 -13.49 -10.80 -2.02
C PHE A 30 -13.95 -11.96 -2.91
N GLY A 31 -12.98 -12.73 -3.42
CA GLY A 31 -13.17 -13.98 -4.14
C GLY A 31 -13.01 -13.82 -5.65
N ALA A 32 -12.14 -14.65 -6.24
CA ALA A 32 -11.70 -14.52 -7.63
C ALA A 32 -12.83 -14.59 -8.68
N ASP A 33 -13.91 -15.33 -8.42
CA ASP A 33 -15.07 -15.38 -9.33
C ASP A 33 -15.78 -14.03 -9.39
N LYS A 34 -16.11 -13.48 -8.22
CA LYS A 34 -16.79 -12.18 -8.07
C LYS A 34 -15.91 -11.03 -8.55
N ALA A 35 -14.63 -11.04 -8.17
CA ALA A 35 -13.64 -10.07 -8.61
C ALA A 35 -13.54 -10.00 -10.14
N PHE A 36 -13.53 -11.17 -10.79
CA PHE A 36 -13.43 -11.26 -12.24
C PHE A 36 -14.72 -10.85 -12.94
N GLU A 37 -15.88 -11.18 -12.38
CA GLU A 37 -17.19 -10.72 -12.88
C GLU A 37 -17.31 -9.20 -12.78
N GLU A 38 -16.97 -8.61 -11.63
CA GLU A 38 -16.99 -7.16 -11.40
C GLU A 38 -16.07 -6.42 -12.39
N MET A 39 -14.87 -6.94 -12.62
CA MET A 39 -13.91 -6.34 -13.56
C MET A 39 -14.35 -6.43 -15.02
N ASN A 40 -15.23 -7.39 -15.36
CA ASN A 40 -15.84 -7.49 -16.69
C ASN A 40 -17.21 -6.79 -16.77
N SER A 41 -17.73 -6.32 -15.64
CA SER A 41 -19.01 -5.61 -15.58
C SER A 41 -18.85 -4.20 -16.12
N GLY A 42 -19.73 -3.80 -17.05
CA GLY A 42 -19.72 -2.47 -17.64
C GLY A 42 -18.56 -2.16 -18.61
N GLY A 43 -17.70 -3.14 -18.92
CA GLY A 43 -16.62 -2.99 -19.89
C GLY A 43 -17.04 -3.34 -21.32
N ASP A 44 -16.62 -2.53 -22.29
CA ASP A 44 -16.80 -2.81 -23.73
C ASP A 44 -16.01 -4.06 -24.19
N ILE A 45 -14.96 -4.41 -23.44
CA ILE A 45 -14.06 -5.53 -23.72
C ILE A 45 -14.12 -6.53 -22.57
N ARG A 46 -14.26 -7.82 -22.91
CA ARG A 46 -14.17 -8.91 -21.94
C ARG A 46 -12.74 -9.40 -21.81
N ILE A 47 -12.27 -9.48 -20.58
CA ILE A 47 -10.96 -10.00 -20.22
C ILE A 47 -10.96 -11.52 -20.40
N PRO A 48 -9.97 -12.10 -21.11
CA PRO A 48 -9.86 -13.54 -21.25
C PRO A 48 -9.71 -14.27 -19.91
N SER A 49 -10.32 -15.45 -19.78
CA SER A 49 -10.37 -16.23 -18.52
C SER A 49 -9.00 -16.64 -17.99
N ILE A 50 -7.96 -16.69 -18.83
CA ILE A 50 -6.58 -16.97 -18.40
C ILE A 50 -6.07 -15.93 -17.40
N PHE A 51 -6.45 -14.66 -17.56
CA PHE A 51 -6.00 -13.59 -16.67
C PHE A 51 -6.53 -13.75 -15.25
N LYS A 52 -7.67 -14.41 -15.07
CA LYS A 52 -8.18 -14.75 -13.74
C LYS A 52 -7.18 -15.62 -12.96
N TYR A 53 -6.59 -16.61 -13.62
CA TYR A 53 -5.59 -17.49 -13.00
C TYR A 53 -4.27 -16.76 -12.77
N ILE A 54 -3.87 -15.90 -13.72
CA ILE A 54 -2.67 -15.06 -13.58
C ILE A 54 -2.81 -14.17 -12.34
N MET A 55 -3.89 -13.40 -12.22
CA MET A 55 -4.11 -12.51 -11.08
C MET A 55 -4.32 -13.27 -9.77
N LYS A 56 -4.95 -14.45 -9.80
CA LYS A 56 -5.19 -15.24 -8.59
C LYS A 56 -3.93 -15.91 -8.05
N TYR A 57 -3.01 -16.33 -8.90
CA TYR A 57 -1.88 -17.17 -8.50
C TYR A 57 -0.51 -16.61 -8.89
N ILE A 58 -0.35 -16.18 -10.15
CA ILE A 58 0.96 -15.77 -10.69
C ILE A 58 1.35 -14.39 -10.16
N THR A 59 0.46 -13.40 -10.24
CA THR A 59 0.70 -12.04 -9.77
C THR A 59 1.05 -12.00 -8.27
N PRO A 60 0.25 -12.58 -7.35
CA PRO A 60 0.59 -12.53 -5.92
C PRO A 60 1.88 -13.29 -5.62
N LEU A 61 2.19 -14.37 -6.35
CA LEU A 61 3.44 -15.11 -6.19
C LEU A 61 4.65 -14.25 -6.59
N ILE A 62 4.59 -13.59 -7.75
CA ILE A 62 5.68 -12.71 -8.21
C ILE A 62 5.86 -11.55 -7.23
N LEU A 63 4.76 -10.89 -6.84
CA LEU A 63 4.79 -9.79 -5.87
C LEU A 63 5.37 -10.24 -4.52
N LEU A 64 5.06 -11.44 -4.06
CA LEU A 64 5.62 -11.99 -2.83
C LEU A 64 7.13 -12.23 -2.95
N ILE A 65 7.59 -12.81 -4.05
CA ILE A 65 9.02 -13.08 -4.28
C ILE A 65 9.83 -11.78 -4.30
N ILE A 66 9.39 -10.79 -5.07
CA ILE A 66 10.10 -9.50 -5.15
C ILE A 66 10.04 -8.73 -3.83
N MET A 67 8.92 -8.79 -3.11
CA MET A 67 8.79 -8.20 -1.79
C MET A 67 9.78 -8.82 -0.80
N ILE A 68 9.90 -10.15 -0.75
CA ILE A 68 10.88 -10.83 0.11
C ILE A 68 12.31 -10.46 -0.29
N TRP A 69 12.59 -10.40 -1.59
CA TRP A 69 13.91 -10.04 -2.09
C TRP A 69 14.31 -8.62 -1.68
N TRP A 70 13.45 -7.62 -1.88
CA TRP A 70 13.70 -6.24 -1.43
C TRP A 70 13.68 -6.09 0.07
N LEU A 71 12.85 -6.85 0.79
CA LEU A 71 12.83 -6.81 2.25
C LEU A 71 14.21 -7.14 2.84
N VAL A 72 14.85 -8.20 2.31
CA VAL A 72 16.15 -8.66 2.80
C VAL A 72 17.30 -7.79 2.31
N ASN A 73 17.32 -7.44 1.01
CA ASN A 73 18.46 -6.76 0.41
C ASN A 73 18.46 -5.25 0.60
N ASP A 74 17.28 -4.63 0.73
CA ASP A 74 17.16 -3.17 0.73
C ASP A 74 16.47 -2.68 2.01
N ALA A 75 15.26 -3.15 2.31
CA ALA A 75 14.43 -2.53 3.36
C ALA A 75 15.06 -2.69 4.75
N ILE A 76 15.56 -3.90 5.10
CA ILE A 76 16.24 -4.13 6.37
C ILE A 76 17.54 -3.30 6.46
N PRO A 77 18.46 -3.34 5.48
CA PRO A 77 19.65 -2.48 5.49
C PRO A 77 19.37 -0.98 5.59
N ILE A 78 18.41 -0.46 4.82
CA ILE A 78 18.01 0.96 4.81
C ILE A 78 17.42 1.34 6.17
N LEU A 79 16.56 0.48 6.74
CA LEU A 79 15.98 0.71 8.06
C LEU A 79 17.06 0.80 9.15
N LEU A 80 18.04 -0.09 9.08
CA LEU A 80 19.20 -0.18 9.99
C LEU A 80 20.33 0.80 9.66
N LEU A 81 20.17 1.68 8.66
CA LEU A 81 21.18 2.64 8.21
C LEU A 81 22.54 2.01 7.85
N LYS A 82 22.54 0.75 7.39
CA LYS A 82 23.77 0.07 6.98
C LYS A 82 24.33 0.70 5.71
N GLY A 83 25.64 0.98 5.70
CA GLY A 83 26.33 1.50 4.52
C GLY A 83 26.03 2.98 4.20
N VAL A 84 25.46 3.73 5.15
CA VAL A 84 25.15 5.15 4.99
C VAL A 84 26.28 6.01 5.57
N SER A 85 26.69 7.05 4.85
CA SER A 85 27.65 8.04 5.37
C SER A 85 27.04 8.86 6.51
N GLU A 86 27.83 9.18 7.54
CA GLU A 86 27.35 9.91 8.74
C GLU A 86 26.67 11.24 8.38
N GLU A 87 27.12 11.90 7.32
CA GLU A 87 26.55 13.14 6.79
C GLU A 87 25.08 13.02 6.36
N LYS A 88 24.63 11.82 5.93
CA LYS A 88 23.26 11.60 5.42
C LYS A 88 22.26 11.24 6.51
N VAL A 89 22.75 10.84 7.69
CA VAL A 89 21.91 10.32 8.79
C VAL A 89 20.85 11.34 9.25
N PRO A 90 21.17 12.65 9.45
CA PRO A 90 20.17 13.63 9.86
C PRO A 90 19.04 13.79 8.84
N TYR A 91 19.36 13.74 7.54
CA TYR A 91 18.38 13.87 6.47
C TYR A 91 17.41 12.69 6.41
N ILE A 92 17.90 11.47 6.67
CA ILE A 92 17.06 10.27 6.71
C ILE A 92 16.08 10.33 7.88
N TRP A 93 16.54 10.74 9.06
CA TRP A 93 15.66 10.93 10.21
C TRP A 93 14.63 12.04 9.98
N GLY A 94 15.03 13.14 9.36
CA GLY A 94 14.10 14.19 8.94
C GLY A 94 12.99 13.67 8.02
N ALA A 95 13.35 12.85 7.03
CA ALA A 95 12.38 12.25 6.11
C ALA A 95 11.41 11.31 6.85
N ARG A 96 11.91 10.47 7.76
CA ARG A 96 11.07 9.57 8.58
C ARG A 96 10.09 10.33 9.47
N ILE A 97 10.56 11.38 10.14
CA ILE A 97 9.70 12.23 10.98
C ILE A 97 8.61 12.89 10.14
N MET A 98 8.96 13.43 8.97
CA MET A 98 7.99 14.02 8.05
C MET A 98 6.92 13.01 7.62
N MET A 99 7.32 11.79 7.23
CA MET A 99 6.36 10.74 6.86
C MET A 99 5.43 10.37 8.02
N LEU A 100 5.95 10.27 9.25
CA LEU A 100 5.12 10.00 10.44
C LEU A 100 4.16 11.16 10.76
N ILE A 101 4.59 12.42 10.56
CA ILE A 101 3.72 13.59 10.73
C ILE A 101 2.59 13.55 9.70
N ILE A 102 2.90 13.28 8.42
CA ILE A 102 1.89 13.18 7.36
C ILE A 102 0.89 12.07 7.69
N LEU A 103 1.37 10.89 8.08
CA LEU A 103 0.51 9.77 8.49
C LEU A 103 -0.38 10.17 9.68
N GLY A 104 0.20 10.79 10.71
CA GLY A 104 -0.54 11.27 11.88
C GLY A 104 -1.63 12.28 11.53
N LEU A 105 -1.33 13.23 10.63
CA LEU A 105 -2.31 14.20 10.13
C LEU A 105 -3.45 13.52 9.36
N ILE A 106 -3.16 12.55 8.50
CA ILE A 106 -4.18 11.79 7.77
C ILE A 106 -5.08 11.03 8.74
N LEU A 107 -4.50 10.32 9.72
CA LEU A 107 -5.26 9.58 10.73
C LEU A 107 -6.10 10.51 11.60
N PHE A 108 -5.57 11.69 11.95
CA PHE A 108 -6.30 12.72 12.68
C PHE A 108 -7.49 13.27 11.87
N MET A 109 -7.30 13.54 10.58
CA MET A 109 -8.39 13.96 9.69
C MET A 109 -9.46 12.87 9.54
N ILE A 110 -9.07 11.60 9.43
CA ILE A 110 -10.00 10.46 9.41
C ILE A 110 -10.81 10.41 10.72
N HIS A 111 -10.15 10.58 11.87
CA HIS A 111 -10.82 10.60 13.17
C HIS A 111 -11.86 11.73 13.28
N ILE A 112 -11.50 12.95 12.85
CA ILE A 112 -12.45 14.07 12.80
C ILE A 112 -13.62 13.77 11.87
N ALA A 113 -13.35 13.25 10.67
CA ALA A 113 -14.38 12.93 9.69
C ALA A 113 -15.37 11.88 10.23
N TRP A 114 -14.88 10.87 10.94
CA TRP A 114 -15.73 9.86 11.58
C TRP A 114 -16.61 10.48 12.66
N LYS A 115 -16.03 11.29 13.54
CA LYS A 115 -16.78 11.95 14.63
C LYS A 115 -17.91 12.83 14.08
N ASN A 116 -17.66 13.57 13.00
CA ASN A 116 -18.68 14.42 12.37
C ASN A 116 -19.80 13.59 11.72
N LYS A 117 -19.49 12.41 11.17
CA LYS A 117 -20.49 11.51 10.58
C LYS A 117 -21.43 10.90 11.64
N GLU A 118 -20.91 10.56 12.81
CA GLU A 118 -21.73 10.08 13.93
C GLU A 118 -22.66 11.17 14.48
N LEU A 119 -22.18 12.42 14.59
CA LEU A 119 -22.99 13.55 15.03
C LEU A 119 -24.15 13.85 14.05
N ASN A 120 -23.88 13.87 12.75
CA ASN A 120 -24.90 14.13 11.73
C ASN A 120 -25.96 13.02 11.66
N LYS A 121 -25.59 11.76 11.87
CA LYS A 121 -26.56 10.64 11.96
C LYS A 121 -27.51 10.76 13.15
N VAL A 122 -27.07 11.33 14.28
CA VAL A 122 -27.92 11.52 15.47
C VAL A 122 -28.91 12.67 15.27
N GLU A 123 -28.56 13.69 14.48
CA GLU A 123 -29.46 14.78 14.11
C GLU A 123 -30.53 14.36 13.09
N GLU A 124 -30.21 13.53 12.09
CA GLU A 124 -31.20 13.03 11.11
C GLU A 124 -32.26 12.07 11.70
N VAL A 125 -31.98 11.44 12.84
CA VAL A 125 -32.89 10.48 13.50
C VAL A 125 -33.82 11.16 14.51
N LYS A 126 -33.62 12.44 14.83
CA LYS A 126 -34.50 13.24 15.70
C LYS A 126 -35.49 14.06 14.91
#